data_AF-A0A2E6KSZ7-F1
#
_entry.id   AF-A0A2E6KSZ7-F1
#
_cell.length_a   1.000
_cell.length_b   1.000
_cell.length_c   1.000
_cell.angle_alpha   90.00
_cell.angle_beta   90.00
_cell.angle_gamma   90.00
#
_symmetry.space_group_name_H-M   'P 1'
#
loop_
_entity.id
_entity.type
_entity.pdbx_description
1 polymer ?
#
loop_
_entity_poly.entity_id
_entity_poly.type
_entity_poly.pdbx_seq_one_letter_code
_entity_poly.pdbx_strand_id
1 'polypeptide(L)'
;MYIVYEMKIPYINAESNKITFMNISYLKKTKIILFSVLFGFNTSIPAEVTKLKLTNINGSEQMMSEYIGQQKWVLVNVWSPTCSFCVQELPKITIFKKNNPEVAVIAVTIDYPSFEYGRIEIVKKFLEKFPQEYPIFLADIDQVSELIDMRLVGIPLIALFNPKGEPVARWPGEIEVDEIEKFIENFEEDNDPLSSGFN
;
A
#
# COMPACT_ATOMS: atom_id res chain seq x y z
N MET A 1 23.78 -10.08 34.46
CA MET A 1 23.39 -11.43 34.01
C MET A 1 24.16 -11.73 32.74
N TYR A 2 24.91 -12.83 32.67
CA TYR A 2 25.59 -13.25 31.43
C TYR A 2 24.62 -14.12 30.62
N ILE A 3 24.46 -13.83 29.34
CA ILE A 3 23.72 -14.70 28.42
C ILE A 3 24.75 -15.47 27.60
N VAL A 4 24.66 -16.79 27.62
CA VAL A 4 25.53 -17.67 26.81
C VAL A 4 24.85 -17.83 25.46
N TYR A 5 25.53 -17.38 24.41
CA TYR A 5 25.10 -17.62 23.03
C TYR A 5 25.96 -18.74 22.44
N GLU A 6 25.30 -19.74 21.89
CA GLU A 6 25.96 -20.80 21.13
C GLU A 6 25.78 -20.52 19.64
N MET A 7 26.90 -20.45 18.92
CA MET A 7 26.94 -20.26 17.48
C MET A 7 27.65 -21.44 16.85
N LYS A 8 27.00 -22.07 15.86
CA LYS A 8 27.59 -23.14 15.06
C LYS A 8 28.15 -22.53 13.79
N ILE A 9 29.47 -22.56 13.64
CA ILE A 9 30.13 -22.07 12.44
C ILE A 9 30.54 -23.29 11.58
N PRO A 10 30.09 -23.37 10.31
CA PRO A 10 30.55 -24.42 9.41
C PRO A 10 32.00 -24.14 9.00
N TYR A 11 32.83 -25.18 9.02
CA TYR A 11 34.15 -25.15 8.40
C TYR A 11 34.39 -26.44 7.61
N ILE A 12 35.22 -26.35 6.58
CA ILE A 12 35.54 -27.48 5.71
C ILE A 12 36.76 -28.19 6.29
N ASN A 13 36.61 -29.47 6.64
CA ASN A 13 37.72 -30.29 7.07
C ASN A 13 38.56 -30.69 5.84
N ALA A 14 39.80 -30.23 5.78
CA ALA A 14 40.69 -30.35 4.62
C ALA A 14 41.11 -31.79 4.28
N GLU A 15 40.95 -32.75 5.19
CA GLU A 15 41.31 -34.17 4.95
C GLU A 15 40.13 -35.00 4.44
N SER A 16 38.91 -34.63 4.79
CA SER A 16 37.71 -35.44 4.53
C SER A 16 36.73 -34.81 3.54
N ASN A 17 36.96 -33.58 3.09
CA ASN A 17 36.05 -32.80 2.23
C ASN A 17 34.59 -32.79 2.73
N LYS A 18 34.39 -32.88 4.04
CA LYS A 18 33.08 -32.79 4.71
C LYS A 18 32.97 -31.48 5.47
N ILE A 19 31.76 -30.92 5.48
CA ILE A 19 31.42 -29.75 6.29
C ILE A 19 31.18 -30.23 7.72
N THR A 20 31.97 -29.70 8.66
CA THR A 20 31.84 -29.99 10.08
C THR A 20 31.53 -28.69 10.83
N PHE A 21 30.83 -28.78 11.95
CA PHE A 21 30.43 -27.62 12.74
C PHE A 21 31.21 -27.58 14.05
N MET A 22 31.89 -26.47 14.32
CA MET A 22 32.55 -26.23 15.61
C MET A 22 31.62 -25.41 16.51
N ASN A 23 31.49 -25.83 17.77
CA ASN A 23 30.76 -25.06 18.77
C ASN A 23 31.73 -24.06 19.41
N ILE A 24 31.40 -22.77 19.32
CA ILE A 24 32.12 -21.72 20.03
C ILE A 24 31.12 -21.04 20.96
N SER A 25 31.46 -20.97 22.24
CA SER A 25 30.73 -20.23 23.25
C SER A 25 31.48 -18.95 23.59
N TYR A 26 30.78 -17.82 23.63
CA TYR A 26 31.36 -16.54 24.03
C TYR A 26 30.44 -15.77 24.96
N LEU A 27 31.04 -15.09 25.94
CA LEU A 27 30.35 -14.37 27.01
C LEU A 27 30.25 -12.88 26.64
N LYS A 28 29.07 -12.42 26.23
CA LYS A 28 28.82 -10.99 25.99
C LYS A 28 28.32 -10.33 27.29
N LYS A 29 29.07 -9.34 27.79
CA LYS A 29 28.63 -8.51 28.94
C LYS A 29 27.54 -7.54 28.48
N THR A 30 26.28 -7.89 28.71
CA THR A 30 25.16 -6.97 28.45
C THR A 30 24.91 -6.12 29.69
N LYS A 31 25.11 -4.81 29.59
CA LYS A 31 24.62 -3.84 30.59
C LYS A 31 23.10 -3.77 30.44
N ILE A 32 22.36 -4.27 31.43
CA ILE A 32 20.92 -4.03 31.54
C ILE A 32 20.78 -2.60 32.05
N ILE A 33 20.55 -1.66 31.13
CA ILE A 33 20.05 -0.34 31.46
C ILE A 33 18.57 -0.52 31.75
N LEU A 34 18.17 -0.25 33.00
CA LEU A 34 16.77 -0.18 33.38
C LEU A 34 16.18 1.06 32.69
N PHE A 35 15.74 0.91 31.45
CA PHE A 35 15.09 1.98 30.72
C PHE A 35 13.69 2.12 31.33
N SER A 36 13.47 3.16 32.12
CA SER A 36 12.12 3.60 32.49
C SER A 36 11.39 3.95 31.20
N VAL A 37 10.64 2.99 30.68
CA VAL A 37 9.81 3.14 29.48
C VAL A 37 8.64 4.06 29.85
N LEU A 38 8.87 5.37 29.72
CA LEU A 38 7.81 6.30 29.35
C LEU A 38 7.49 5.98 27.88
N PHE A 39 6.65 4.96 27.67
CA PHE A 39 6.01 4.75 26.37
C PHE A 39 5.03 5.91 26.24
N GLY A 40 5.51 7.02 25.67
CA GLY A 40 4.62 8.01 25.10
C GLY A 40 3.81 7.27 24.04
N PHE A 41 2.56 6.95 24.36
CA PHE A 41 1.56 6.62 23.35
C PHE A 41 1.44 7.88 22.50
N ASN A 42 2.20 7.93 21.41
CA ASN A 42 1.90 8.86 20.33
C ASN A 42 0.57 8.39 19.76
N THR A 43 -0.51 9.01 20.23
CA THR A 43 -1.83 8.85 19.62
C THR A 43 -1.78 9.63 18.31
N SER A 44 -1.24 9.02 17.25
CA SER A 44 -1.47 9.51 15.90
C SER A 44 -2.97 9.44 15.66
N ILE A 45 -3.60 10.61 15.48
CA ILE A 45 -5.00 10.70 15.08
C ILE A 45 -5.08 10.01 13.71
N PRO A 46 -5.83 8.91 13.56
CA PRO A 46 -5.91 8.23 12.28
C PRO A 46 -6.64 9.12 11.27
N ALA A 47 -6.16 9.16 10.04
CA ALA A 47 -6.82 9.84 8.93
C ALA A 47 -8.27 9.37 8.74
N GLU A 48 -9.13 10.25 8.21
CA GLU A 48 -10.59 10.09 8.09
C GLU A 48 -11.01 8.81 7.33
N VAL A 49 -10.15 8.35 6.42
CA VAL A 49 -10.25 7.08 5.66
C VAL A 49 -10.53 5.86 6.55
N THR A 50 -10.15 5.88 7.83
CA THR A 50 -10.23 4.71 8.70
C THR A 50 -11.63 4.11 8.90
N LYS A 51 -12.69 4.90 8.69
CA LYS A 51 -14.08 4.46 8.89
C LYS A 51 -14.79 4.02 7.61
N LEU A 52 -14.28 4.39 6.44
CA LEU A 52 -14.92 4.05 5.18
C LEU A 52 -14.86 2.53 4.96
N LYS A 53 -15.99 1.98 4.54
CA LYS A 53 -16.13 0.58 4.17
C LYS A 53 -16.54 0.46 2.72
N LEU A 54 -15.88 -0.43 1.99
CA LEU A 54 -16.23 -0.75 0.61
C LEU A 54 -16.46 -2.25 0.46
N THR A 55 -17.30 -2.60 -0.51
CA THR A 55 -17.59 -3.98 -0.87
C THR A 55 -16.58 -4.45 -1.89
N ASN A 56 -15.89 -5.57 -1.63
CA ASN A 56 -15.00 -6.18 -2.60
C ASN A 56 -15.78 -6.95 -3.69
N ILE A 57 -15.10 -7.36 -4.75
CA ILE A 57 -15.70 -8.15 -5.84
C ILE A 57 -16.22 -9.54 -5.44
N ASN A 58 -15.97 -9.99 -4.20
CA ASN A 58 -16.54 -11.22 -3.65
C ASN A 58 -17.81 -10.96 -2.82
N GLY A 59 -18.25 -9.70 -2.70
CA GLY A 59 -19.42 -9.30 -1.94
C GLY A 59 -19.16 -9.11 -0.44
N SER A 60 -17.90 -9.10 0.00
CA SER A 60 -17.55 -8.83 1.40
C SER A 60 -17.31 -7.34 1.60
N GLU A 61 -17.98 -6.76 2.58
CA GLU A 61 -17.66 -5.43 3.10
C GLU A 61 -16.35 -5.49 3.89
N GLN A 62 -15.44 -4.54 3.65
CA GLN A 62 -14.14 -4.45 4.34
C GLN A 62 -13.83 -2.99 4.67
N MET A 63 -13.16 -2.75 5.80
CA MET A 63 -12.72 -1.40 6.15
C MET A 63 -11.51 -1.00 5.31
N MET A 64 -11.49 0.23 4.80
CA MET A 64 -10.34 0.74 4.04
C MET A 64 -9.09 0.89 4.90
N SER A 65 -9.25 1.03 6.22
CA SER A 65 -8.15 0.92 7.18
C SER A 65 -7.44 -0.43 7.19
N GLU A 66 -8.03 -1.51 6.67
CA GLU A 66 -7.33 -2.80 6.53
C GLU A 66 -6.24 -2.75 5.45
N TYR A 67 -6.32 -1.77 4.54
CA TYR A 67 -5.43 -1.62 3.38
C TYR A 67 -4.58 -0.35 3.48
N ILE A 68 -5.14 0.74 3.97
CA ILE A 68 -4.55 2.07 4.06
C ILE A 68 -4.13 2.37 5.50
N GLY A 69 -2.97 3.02 5.67
CA GLY A 69 -2.41 3.33 7.00
C GLY A 69 -1.71 2.15 7.69
N GLN A 70 -1.34 1.12 6.93
CA GLN A 70 -0.67 -0.08 7.41
C GLN A 70 0.87 0.04 7.42
N GLN A 71 1.39 1.24 7.67
CA GLN A 71 2.83 1.56 7.59
C GLN A 71 3.46 1.22 6.23
N LYS A 72 2.66 1.35 5.16
CA LYS A 72 3.08 1.15 3.77
C LYS A 72 2.37 2.16 2.89
N TRP A 73 3.05 2.57 1.82
CA TRP A 73 2.45 3.33 0.75
C TRP A 73 1.31 2.53 0.10
N VAL A 74 0.25 3.23 -0.31
CA VAL A 74 -0.87 2.62 -1.02
C VAL A 74 -1.21 3.44 -2.25
N LEU A 75 -1.14 2.81 -3.42
CA LEU A 75 -1.68 3.33 -4.66
C LEU A 75 -3.13 2.86 -4.81
N VAL A 76 -4.05 3.82 -4.93
CA VAL A 76 -5.47 3.58 -5.20
C VAL A 76 -5.75 3.96 -6.65
N ASN A 77 -6.15 2.98 -7.45
CA ASN A 77 -6.60 3.19 -8.82
C ASN A 77 -8.13 3.29 -8.88
N VAL A 78 -8.65 4.46 -9.23
CA VAL A 78 -10.09 4.68 -9.45
C VAL A 78 -10.38 4.50 -10.93
N TRP A 79 -11.20 3.50 -11.26
CA TRP A 79 -11.36 3.03 -12.63
C TRP A 79 -12.77 2.47 -12.92
N SER A 80 -12.98 2.10 -14.19
CA SER A 80 -14.14 1.33 -14.62
C SER A 80 -13.80 0.44 -15.83
N PRO A 81 -14.33 -0.80 -15.93
CA PRO A 81 -14.14 -1.64 -17.11
C PRO A 81 -14.72 -1.04 -18.42
N THR A 82 -15.68 -0.12 -18.31
CA THR A 82 -16.32 0.54 -19.46
C THR A 82 -15.63 1.86 -19.83
N CYS A 83 -14.61 2.28 -19.08
CA CYS A 83 -13.79 3.45 -19.36
C CYS A 83 -12.55 3.04 -20.17
N SER A 84 -12.51 3.39 -21.46
CA SER A 84 -11.43 2.98 -22.35
C SER A 84 -10.04 3.47 -21.91
N PHE A 85 -9.94 4.71 -21.41
CA PHE A 85 -8.66 5.25 -20.92
C PHE A 85 -8.20 4.54 -19.64
N CYS A 86 -9.12 4.22 -18.74
CA CYS A 86 -8.82 3.45 -17.53
C CYS A 86 -8.27 2.06 -17.86
N VAL A 87 -8.82 1.38 -18.87
CA VAL A 87 -8.34 0.06 -19.32
C VAL A 87 -6.94 0.14 -19.93
N GLN A 88 -6.62 1.24 -20.63
CA GLN A 88 -5.29 1.46 -21.21
C GLN A 88 -4.21 1.67 -20.15
N GLU A 89 -4.57 2.10 -18.95
CA GLU A 89 -3.63 2.37 -17.85
C GLU A 89 -3.28 1.13 -17.00
N LEU A 90 -4.14 0.09 -16.99
CA LEU A 90 -3.91 -1.13 -16.18
C LEU A 90 -2.53 -1.79 -16.39
N PRO A 91 -1.95 -1.86 -17.61
CA PRO A 91 -0.60 -2.37 -17.80
C PRO A 91 0.46 -1.57 -17.03
N LYS A 92 0.33 -0.24 -16.96
CA LYS A 92 1.27 0.62 -16.21
C LYS A 92 1.18 0.33 -14.71
N ILE A 93 -0.03 0.18 -14.19
CA ILE A 93 -0.26 -0.18 -12.77
C ILE A 93 0.33 -1.55 -12.45
N THR A 94 0.19 -2.50 -13.37
CA THR A 94 0.80 -3.84 -13.23
C THR A 94 2.32 -3.75 -13.18
N ILE A 95 2.94 -2.92 -14.03
CA ILE A 95 4.38 -2.67 -14.03
C ILE A 95 4.81 -1.99 -12.72
N PHE A 96 4.11 -0.94 -12.29
CA PHE A 96 4.39 -0.24 -11.04
C PHE A 96 4.38 -1.23 -9.86
N LYS A 97 3.32 -2.05 -9.73
CA LYS A 97 3.21 -3.05 -8.66
C LYS A 97 4.37 -4.05 -8.68
N LYS A 98 4.77 -4.49 -9.87
CA LYS A 98 5.87 -5.46 -10.04
C LYS A 98 7.21 -4.87 -9.61
N ASN A 99 7.45 -3.59 -9.93
CA ASN A 99 8.69 -2.90 -9.61
C ASN A 99 8.75 -2.44 -8.14
N ASN A 100 7.60 -2.17 -7.52
CA ASN A 100 7.48 -1.62 -6.17
C ASN A 100 6.65 -2.56 -5.26
N PRO A 101 7.14 -3.79 -4.96
CA PRO A 101 6.39 -4.77 -4.17
C PRO A 101 6.11 -4.35 -2.73
N GLU A 102 6.82 -3.34 -2.21
CA GLU A 102 6.59 -2.71 -0.92
C GLU A 102 5.40 -1.74 -0.92
N VAL A 103 4.98 -1.25 -2.08
CA VAL A 103 3.80 -0.40 -2.25
C VAL A 103 2.57 -1.28 -2.46
N ALA A 104 1.56 -1.09 -1.62
CA ALA A 104 0.28 -1.77 -1.82
C ALA A 104 -0.47 -1.12 -3.00
N VAL A 105 -1.23 -1.93 -3.74
CA VAL A 105 -2.13 -1.45 -4.78
C VAL A 105 -3.52 -1.95 -4.46
N ILE A 106 -4.51 -1.07 -4.52
CA ILE A 106 -5.93 -1.41 -4.54
C ILE A 106 -6.60 -0.71 -5.72
N ALA A 107 -7.67 -1.30 -6.24
CA ALA A 107 -8.50 -0.63 -7.23
C ALA A 107 -9.91 -0.42 -6.71
N VAL A 108 -10.47 0.74 -6.99
CA VAL A 108 -11.83 1.13 -6.61
C VAL A 108 -12.61 1.36 -7.88
N THR A 109 -13.67 0.60 -8.06
CA THR A 109 -14.44 0.55 -9.29
C THR A 109 -15.74 1.31 -9.13
N ILE A 110 -15.96 2.25 -10.04
CA ILE A 110 -17.19 3.01 -10.18
C ILE A 110 -17.85 2.67 -11.51
N ASP A 111 -19.16 2.88 -11.65
CA ASP A 111 -19.79 2.77 -12.96
C ASP A 111 -19.45 3.98 -13.84
N TYR A 112 -19.33 3.75 -15.15
CA TYR A 112 -19.03 4.79 -16.13
C TYR A 112 -19.90 4.61 -17.37
N PRO A 113 -20.54 5.69 -17.88
CA PRO A 113 -20.34 7.11 -17.56
C PRO A 113 -21.26 7.70 -16.47
N SER A 114 -22.03 6.87 -15.76
CA SER A 114 -23.00 7.33 -14.75
C SER A 114 -22.33 7.85 -13.47
N PHE A 115 -21.12 7.37 -13.13
CA PHE A 115 -20.47 7.58 -11.83
C PHE A 115 -21.31 7.07 -10.64
N GLU A 116 -22.23 6.14 -10.90
CA GLU A 116 -22.97 5.41 -9.87
C GLU A 116 -22.13 4.24 -9.33
N TYR A 117 -22.72 3.46 -8.43
CA TYR A 117 -22.07 2.33 -7.79
C TYR A 117 -21.53 1.30 -8.82
N GLY A 118 -20.29 0.84 -8.62
CA GLY A 118 -19.62 -0.12 -9.50
C GLY A 118 -20.43 -1.39 -9.78
N ARG A 119 -20.54 -1.78 -11.06
CA ARG A 119 -21.31 -2.96 -11.51
C ARG A 119 -20.49 -4.24 -11.45
N ILE A 120 -20.66 -5.01 -10.37
CA ILE A 120 -19.88 -6.22 -10.05
C ILE A 120 -19.82 -7.25 -11.19
N GLU A 121 -20.91 -7.47 -11.92
CA GLU A 121 -20.97 -8.46 -13.01
C GLU A 121 -20.07 -8.06 -14.18
N ILE A 122 -19.99 -6.76 -14.48
CA ILE A 122 -19.13 -6.23 -15.54
C ILE A 122 -17.67 -6.33 -15.12
N VAL A 123 -17.38 -6.00 -13.87
CA VAL A 123 -16.03 -6.13 -13.30
C VAL A 123 -15.56 -7.58 -13.38
N LYS A 124 -16.36 -8.53 -12.90
CA LYS A 124 -16.01 -9.97 -12.95
C LYS A 124 -15.75 -10.44 -14.37
N LYS A 125 -16.65 -10.12 -15.30
CA LYS A 125 -16.49 -10.48 -16.72
C LYS A 125 -15.24 -9.88 -17.36
N PHE A 126 -14.85 -8.68 -16.96
CA PHE A 126 -13.60 -8.06 -17.41
C PHE A 126 -12.39 -8.82 -16.87
N LEU A 127 -12.40 -9.14 -15.57
CA LEU A 127 -11.29 -9.82 -14.89
C LEU A 127 -11.06 -11.26 -15.37
N GLU A 128 -12.08 -11.93 -15.90
CA GLU A 128 -11.92 -13.22 -16.60
C GLU A 128 -10.95 -13.14 -17.79
N LYS A 129 -10.91 -11.99 -18.47
CA LYS A 129 -10.06 -11.76 -19.64
C LYS A 129 -8.76 -11.03 -19.31
N PHE A 130 -8.82 -10.12 -18.34
CA PHE A 130 -7.71 -9.27 -17.93
C PHE A 130 -7.56 -9.31 -16.41
N PRO A 131 -7.00 -10.41 -15.86
CA PRO A 131 -6.84 -10.58 -14.43
C PRO A 131 -5.97 -9.47 -13.84
N GLN A 132 -6.35 -9.00 -12.66
CA GLN A 132 -5.56 -8.06 -11.87
C GLN A 132 -5.22 -8.72 -10.53
N GLU A 133 -3.95 -8.68 -10.13
CA GLU A 133 -3.44 -9.39 -8.95
C GLU A 133 -3.45 -8.51 -7.70
N TYR A 134 -4.48 -7.68 -7.51
CA TYR A 134 -4.65 -6.80 -6.36
C TYR A 134 -6.13 -6.70 -5.94
N PRO A 135 -6.42 -6.32 -4.68
CA PRO A 135 -7.79 -6.14 -4.20
C PRO A 135 -8.57 -5.14 -5.07
N ILE A 136 -9.84 -5.47 -5.35
CA ILE A 136 -10.75 -4.64 -6.13
C ILE A 136 -12.03 -4.44 -5.33
N PHE A 137 -12.41 -3.18 -5.19
CA PHE A 137 -13.59 -2.71 -4.48
C PHE A 137 -14.58 -2.04 -5.43
N LEU A 138 -15.81 -1.94 -4.97
CA LEU A 138 -16.91 -1.24 -5.62
C LEU A 138 -17.28 -0.03 -4.77
N ALA A 139 -17.49 1.10 -5.43
CA ALA A 139 -17.88 2.35 -4.81
C ALA A 139 -18.76 3.16 -5.77
N ASP A 140 -19.45 4.16 -5.23
CA ASP A 140 -19.98 5.29 -5.99
C ASP A 140 -19.03 6.51 -5.91
N ILE A 141 -19.43 7.62 -6.55
CA ILE A 141 -18.62 8.84 -6.62
C ILE A 141 -18.38 9.48 -5.25
N ASP A 142 -19.35 9.40 -4.33
CA ASP A 142 -19.26 10.05 -3.03
C ASP A 142 -18.31 9.25 -2.13
N GLN A 143 -18.42 7.92 -2.14
CA GLN A 143 -17.50 7.03 -1.43
C GLN A 143 -16.06 7.15 -1.94
N VAL A 144 -15.85 7.28 -3.26
CA VAL A 144 -14.50 7.56 -3.78
C VAL A 144 -14.01 8.92 -3.32
N SER A 145 -14.87 9.95 -3.37
CA SER A 145 -14.50 11.30 -2.97
C SER A 145 -14.11 11.40 -1.50
N GLU A 146 -14.81 10.65 -0.64
CA GLU A 146 -14.48 10.48 0.78
C GLU A 146 -13.15 9.74 0.94
N LEU A 147 -12.96 8.61 0.23
CA LEU A 147 -11.72 7.82 0.30
C LEU A 147 -10.49 8.65 -0.03
N ILE A 148 -10.57 9.38 -1.14
CA ILE A 148 -9.44 10.17 -1.63
C ILE A 148 -9.44 11.57 -1.02
N ASP A 149 -10.32 11.95 -0.10
CA ASP A 149 -10.40 13.32 0.45
C ASP A 149 -10.29 14.40 -0.65
N MET A 150 -11.06 14.25 -1.72
CA MET A 150 -11.17 15.19 -2.83
C MET A 150 -12.42 14.85 -3.64
N ARG A 151 -13.18 15.86 -4.05
CA ARG A 151 -14.28 15.67 -4.99
C ARG A 151 -13.79 14.99 -6.28
N LEU A 152 -14.26 13.78 -6.55
CA LEU A 152 -14.02 13.10 -7.81
C LEU A 152 -14.78 13.83 -8.93
N VAL A 153 -14.08 14.10 -10.04
CA VAL A 153 -14.66 14.77 -11.22
C VAL A 153 -14.49 13.96 -12.50
N GLY A 154 -13.72 12.87 -12.47
CA GLY A 154 -13.47 12.02 -13.63
C GLY A 154 -12.58 10.83 -13.30
N ILE A 155 -12.52 9.89 -14.25
CA ILE A 155 -11.63 8.72 -14.23
C ILE A 155 -10.90 8.61 -15.58
N PRO A 156 -9.71 8.00 -15.64
CA PRO A 156 -8.98 7.40 -14.54
C PRO A 156 -8.45 8.43 -13.53
N LEU A 157 -8.24 7.97 -12.29
CA LEU A 157 -7.56 8.73 -11.26
C LEU A 157 -6.69 7.79 -10.43
N ILE A 158 -5.43 8.17 -10.24
CA ILE A 158 -4.51 7.54 -9.29
C ILE A 158 -4.43 8.42 -8.05
N ALA A 159 -4.69 7.85 -6.87
CA ALA A 159 -4.42 8.49 -5.59
C ALA A 159 -3.33 7.72 -4.85
N LEU A 160 -2.41 8.45 -4.21
CA LEU A 160 -1.33 7.87 -3.43
C LEU A 160 -1.46 8.25 -1.96
N PHE A 161 -1.43 7.24 -1.11
CA PHE A 161 -1.51 7.36 0.32
C PHE A 161 -0.16 7.05 0.93
N ASN A 162 0.27 7.90 1.86
CA ASN A 162 1.50 7.70 2.61
C ASN A 162 1.34 6.53 3.62
N PRO A 163 2.43 6.09 4.29
CA PRO A 163 2.37 5.03 5.29
C PRO A 163 1.44 5.27 6.49
N LYS A 164 1.08 6.53 6.79
CA LYS A 164 0.11 6.91 7.83
C LYS A 164 -1.34 6.80 7.36
N GLY A 165 -1.54 6.65 6.06
CA GLY A 165 -2.85 6.53 5.44
C GLY A 165 -3.46 7.87 5.03
N GLU A 166 -2.64 8.90 4.88
CA GLU A 166 -3.06 10.22 4.40
C GLU A 166 -2.91 10.26 2.87
N PRO A 167 -3.92 10.78 2.14
CA PRO A 167 -3.84 10.91 0.68
C PRO A 167 -2.96 12.12 0.31
N VAL A 168 -1.73 11.88 -0.13
CA VAL A 168 -0.68 12.89 -0.36
C VAL A 168 -0.49 13.28 -1.83
N ALA A 169 -1.08 12.52 -2.76
CA ALA A 169 -1.12 12.89 -4.17
C ALA A 169 -2.34 12.33 -4.88
N ARG A 170 -2.82 13.03 -5.91
CA ARG A 170 -3.91 12.62 -6.80
C ARG A 170 -3.58 13.08 -8.21
N TRP A 171 -3.60 12.16 -9.16
CA TRP A 171 -3.36 12.44 -10.57
C TRP A 171 -4.61 12.08 -11.37
N PRO A 172 -5.38 13.08 -11.83
CA PRO A 172 -6.44 12.85 -12.79
C PRO A 172 -5.84 12.59 -14.17
N GLY A 173 -6.30 11.54 -14.84
CA GLY A 173 -5.78 11.16 -16.16
C GLY A 173 -4.56 10.24 -16.09
N GLU A 174 -3.82 10.18 -17.20
CA GLU A 174 -2.68 9.28 -17.35
C GLU A 174 -1.46 9.77 -16.56
N ILE A 175 -0.80 8.86 -15.85
CA ILE A 175 0.47 9.09 -15.17
C ILE A 175 1.51 8.04 -15.54
N GLU A 176 2.78 8.44 -15.56
CA GLU A 176 3.90 7.52 -15.75
C GLU A 176 4.38 6.90 -14.43
N VAL A 177 4.87 5.66 -14.52
CA VAL A 177 5.35 4.89 -13.36
C VAL A 177 6.48 5.62 -12.62
N ASP A 178 7.41 6.22 -13.36
CA ASP A 178 8.57 6.91 -12.79
C ASP A 178 8.18 8.22 -12.09
N GLU A 179 7.08 8.85 -12.47
CA GLU A 179 6.56 10.03 -11.78
C GLU A 179 6.06 9.68 -10.38
N ILE A 180 5.38 8.53 -10.23
CA ILE A 180 4.91 8.03 -8.93
C ILE A 180 6.11 7.64 -8.05
N GLU A 181 7.09 6.93 -8.61
CA GLU A 181 8.31 6.51 -7.91
C GLU A 181 9.11 7.74 -7.42
N LYS A 182 9.33 8.73 -8.29
CA LYS A 182 9.98 10.00 -7.92
C LYS A 182 9.22 10.75 -6.84
N PHE A 183 7.88 10.74 -6.88
CA PHE A 183 7.09 11.36 -5.82
C PHE A 183 7.37 10.67 -4.47
N ILE A 184 7.33 9.34 -4.42
CA ILE A 184 7.59 8.57 -3.20
C ILE A 184 9.01 8.84 -2.67
N GLU A 185 10.02 8.83 -3.54
CA GLU A 185 11.43 9.05 -3.16
C GLU A 185 11.68 10.44 -2.57
N ASN A 186 10.99 11.47 -3.09
CA ASN A 186 11.18 12.85 -2.68
C ASN A 186 10.12 13.34 -1.68
N PHE A 187 9.22 12.48 -1.22
CA PHE A 187 8.17 12.87 -0.30
C PHE A 187 8.75 13.22 1.07
N GLU A 188 8.52 14.45 1.50
CA GLU A 188 8.79 14.92 2.85
C GLU A 188 7.47 15.32 3.51
N GLU A 189 7.18 14.78 4.68
CA GLU A 189 5.91 14.97 5.36
C GLU A 189 5.61 16.44 5.66
N ASP A 190 6.63 17.20 6.08
CA ASP A 190 6.52 18.63 6.39
C ASP A 190 6.32 19.52 5.15
N ASN A 191 6.43 18.95 3.95
CA ASN A 191 6.28 19.62 2.66
C ASN A 191 5.18 18.97 1.79
N ASP A 192 4.25 18.23 2.40
CA ASP A 192 3.13 17.62 1.67
C ASP A 192 2.38 18.71 0.87
N PRO A 193 2.33 18.64 -0.48
CA PRO A 193 1.65 19.62 -1.33
C PRO A 193 0.17 19.81 -1.00
N LEU A 194 -0.44 18.86 -0.27
CA LEU A 194 -1.84 18.91 0.14
C LEU A 194 -2.03 19.38 1.58
N SER A 195 -0.96 19.44 2.38
CA SER A 195 -0.97 20.07 3.71
C SER A 195 -1.09 21.59 3.64
N SER A 196 -0.67 22.20 2.54
CA SER A 196 -0.97 23.59 2.22
C SER A 196 -2.42 23.69 1.75
N GLY A 197 -3.34 23.69 2.71
CA GLY A 197 -4.77 23.80 2.46
C GLY A 197 -5.10 24.89 1.44
N PHE A 198 -6.04 24.58 0.57
CA PHE A 198 -6.74 25.58 -0.23
C PHE A 198 -7.39 26.60 0.73
N ASN A 199 -6.73 27.73 0.93
CA ASN A 199 -7.36 28.98 1.38
C ASN A 199 -8.08 29.64 0.21
#